data_AF-A0A498CT51-F1
#
_entry.id   AF-A0A498CT51-F1
#
_cell.length_a   1.000
_cell.length_b   1.000
_cell.length_c   1.000
_cell.angle_alpha   90.00
_cell.angle_beta   90.00
_cell.angle_gamma   90.00
#
_symmetry.space_group_name_H-M   'P 1'
#
loop_
_entity.id
_entity.type
_entity.pdbx_description
1 polymer ?
#
loop_
_entity_poly.entity_id
_entity_poly.type
_entity_poly.pdbx_seq_one_letter_code
_entity_poly.pdbx_strand_id
1 'polypeptide(L)'
;MKRVVAVCVIIALILAASTAALMHLLRVSDEMEASLSAIADAIDRDDMPQAAQLTDKFHEQWERNETVMTRYIHHDELDTITGIVARLPMLAKYGETAEYAAEVARLRHLISHIRDAEIPTLPNIF
;
A
#
# COMPACT_ATOMS: atom_id res chain seq x y z
N MET A 1 3.89 7.40 42.93
CA MET A 1 3.41 6.08 42.48
C MET A 1 2.29 6.18 41.44
N LYS A 2 1.14 6.83 41.72
CA LYS A 2 0.04 7.01 40.74
C LYS A 2 0.47 7.61 39.39
N ARG A 3 1.38 8.60 39.42
CA ARG A 3 1.96 9.21 38.20
C ARG A 3 2.82 8.24 37.38
N VAL A 4 3.60 7.39 38.04
CA VAL A 4 4.45 6.39 37.37
C VAL A 4 3.58 5.35 36.68
N VAL A 5 2.54 4.85 37.36
CA VAL A 5 1.57 3.91 36.76
C VAL A 5 0.89 4.54 35.55
N ALA A 6 0.46 5.80 35.64
CA ALA A 6 -0.16 6.49 34.51
C ALA A 6 0.79 6.60 33.30
N VAL A 7 2.06 6.96 33.53
CA VAL A 7 3.08 7.03 32.47
C VAL A 7 3.31 5.64 31.84
N CYS A 8 3.45 4.60 32.65
CA CYS A 8 3.62 3.23 32.14
C CYS A 8 2.41 2.79 31.28
N VAL A 9 1.19 3.13 31.69
CA VAL A 9 -0.02 2.85 30.91
C VAL A 9 -0.01 3.59 29.57
N ILE A 10 0.33 4.87 29.56
CA ILE A 10 0.40 5.67 28.33
C ILE A 10 1.45 5.09 27.37
N ILE A 11 2.63 4.74 27.87
CA ILE A 11 3.69 4.12 27.04
C ILE A 11 3.21 2.79 26.46
N ALA A 12 2.56 1.94 27.29
CA ALA A 12 2.03 0.67 26.82
C ALA A 12 0.98 0.85 25.71
N LEU A 13 0.11 1.87 25.83
CA LEU A 13 -0.88 2.20 24.80
C LEU A 13 -0.24 2.68 23.51
N ILE A 14 0.79 3.54 23.59
CA ILE A 14 1.53 4.01 22.41
C ILE A 14 2.19 2.82 21.70
N LEU A 15 2.92 1.98 22.43
CA LEU A 15 3.58 0.80 21.86
C LEU A 15 2.58 -0.15 21.21
N ALA A 16 1.43 -0.39 21.86
CA ALA A 16 0.37 -1.22 21.29
C ALA A 16 -0.20 -0.62 20.00
N ALA A 17 -0.47 0.69 19.97
CA ALA A 17 -0.99 1.37 18.79
C ALA A 17 0.01 1.38 17.63
N SER A 18 1.28 1.71 17.89
CA SER A 18 2.35 1.69 16.88
C SER A 18 2.57 0.28 16.31
N THR A 19 2.58 -0.73 17.17
CA THR A 19 2.73 -2.13 16.72
C THR A 19 1.53 -2.56 15.87
N ALA A 20 0.31 -2.18 16.27
CA ALA A 20 -0.90 -2.48 15.50
C ALA A 20 -0.89 -1.80 14.12
N ALA A 21 -0.46 -0.53 14.04
CA ALA A 21 -0.33 0.20 12.79
C ALA A 21 0.70 -0.47 11.86
N LEU A 22 1.87 -0.84 12.39
CA LEU A 22 2.91 -1.52 11.61
C LEU A 22 2.45 -2.89 11.11
N MET A 23 1.80 -3.70 11.95
CA MET A 23 1.26 -5.00 11.52
C MET A 23 0.18 -4.83 10.44
N HIS A 24 -0.66 -3.81 10.57
CA HIS A 24 -1.67 -3.49 9.57
C HIS A 24 -1.01 -3.11 8.24
N LEU A 25 -0.02 -2.21 8.26
CA LEU A 25 0.72 -1.80 7.07
C LEU A 25 1.37 -3.00 6.38
N LEU A 26 2.12 -3.83 7.12
CA LEU A 26 2.78 -5.01 6.56
C LEU A 26 1.79 -5.95 5.85
N ARG A 27 0.66 -6.23 6.50
CA ARG A 27 -0.40 -7.06 5.92
C ARG A 27 -0.95 -6.44 4.63
N VAL A 28 -1.26 -5.16 4.65
CA VAL A 28 -1.84 -4.45 3.50
C VAL A 28 -0.84 -4.38 2.34
N SER A 29 0.43 -4.07 2.60
CA SER A 29 1.48 -4.05 1.60
C SER A 29 1.69 -5.43 0.96
N ASP A 30 1.69 -6.51 1.74
CA ASP A 30 1.78 -7.88 1.20
C ASP A 30 0.55 -8.24 0.33
N GLU A 31 -0.66 -7.85 0.76
CA GLU A 31 -1.88 -8.06 -0.04
C GLU A 31 -1.89 -7.25 -1.33
N MET A 32 -1.39 -6.00 -1.30
CA MET A 32 -1.29 -5.15 -2.48
C MET A 32 -0.23 -5.66 -3.46
N GLU A 33 0.92 -6.11 -2.96
CA GLU A 33 1.96 -6.72 -3.79
C GLU A 33 1.46 -8.00 -4.46
N ALA A 34 0.71 -8.84 -3.76
CA ALA A 34 0.08 -10.02 -4.35
C ALA A 34 -0.92 -9.65 -5.46
N SER A 35 -1.77 -8.65 -5.24
CA SER A 35 -2.72 -8.15 -6.25
C SER A 35 -2.00 -7.60 -7.48
N LEU A 36 -0.97 -6.76 -7.30
CA LEU A 36 -0.21 -6.16 -8.39
C LEU A 36 0.64 -7.20 -9.14
N SER A 37 1.17 -8.21 -8.45
CA SER A 37 1.87 -9.33 -9.09
C SER A 37 0.90 -10.15 -9.97
N ALA A 38 -0.33 -10.39 -9.51
CA ALA A 38 -1.33 -11.08 -10.31
C ALA A 38 -1.73 -10.27 -11.56
N ILE A 39 -1.81 -8.94 -11.44
CA ILE A 39 -2.03 -8.05 -12.59
C ILE A 39 -0.87 -8.14 -13.58
N ALA A 40 0.37 -8.06 -13.08
CA ALA A 40 1.57 -8.16 -13.91
C ALA A 40 1.64 -9.52 -14.64
N ASP A 41 1.35 -10.63 -13.95
CA ASP A 41 1.32 -11.97 -14.54
C ASP A 41 0.26 -12.08 -15.66
N ALA A 42 -0.90 -11.43 -15.50
CA ALA A 42 -1.94 -11.40 -16.53
C ALA A 42 -1.51 -10.56 -17.75
N ILE A 43 -0.85 -9.43 -17.52
CA ILE A 43 -0.25 -8.60 -18.57
C ILE A 43 0.80 -9.39 -19.36
N ASP A 44 1.72 -10.08 -18.68
CA ASP A 44 2.81 -10.86 -19.29
C ASP A 44 2.29 -12.04 -20.14
N ARG A 45 1.08 -12.54 -19.81
CA ARG A 45 0.38 -13.60 -20.57
C ARG A 45 -0.51 -13.06 -21.69
N ASP A 46 -0.53 -11.74 -21.90
CA ASP A 46 -1.40 -11.05 -22.84
C ASP A 46 -2.92 -11.25 -22.54
N ASP A 47 -3.27 -11.61 -21.30
CA ASP A 47 -4.66 -11.78 -20.84
C ASP A 47 -5.20 -10.44 -20.30
N MET A 48 -5.37 -9.48 -21.21
CA MET A 48 -5.87 -8.13 -20.87
C MET A 48 -7.26 -8.13 -20.21
N PRO A 49 -8.23 -8.99 -20.59
CA PRO A 49 -9.50 -9.08 -19.88
C PRO A 49 -9.33 -9.48 -18.40
N GLN A 50 -8.47 -10.46 -18.11
CA GLN A 50 -8.16 -10.83 -16.74
C GLN A 50 -7.43 -9.70 -16.00
N ALA A 51 -6.44 -9.07 -16.64
CA ALA A 51 -5.69 -7.96 -16.06
C ALA A 51 -6.61 -6.79 -15.69
N ALA A 52 -7.57 -6.45 -16.54
CA ALA A 52 -8.57 -5.41 -16.25
C ALA A 52 -9.45 -5.77 -15.04
N GLN A 53 -9.94 -7.01 -14.98
CA GLN A 53 -10.73 -7.47 -13.83
C GLN A 53 -9.94 -7.42 -12.51
N LEU A 54 -8.66 -7.80 -12.55
CA LEU A 54 -7.79 -7.73 -11.37
C LEU A 54 -7.49 -6.28 -10.97
N THR A 55 -7.32 -5.39 -11.95
CA THR A 55 -7.15 -3.95 -11.72
C THR A 55 -8.35 -3.31 -11.03
N ASP A 56 -9.57 -3.64 -11.45
CA ASP A 56 -10.78 -3.13 -10.77
C ASP A 56 -10.83 -3.59 -9.30
N LYS A 57 -10.48 -4.85 -9.03
CA LYS A 57 -10.40 -5.38 -7.65
C LYS A 57 -9.32 -4.70 -6.83
N PHE A 58 -8.15 -4.45 -7.43
CA PHE A 58 -7.06 -3.73 -6.77
C PHE A 58 -7.46 -2.29 -6.47
N HIS A 59 -8.15 -1.61 -7.39
CA HIS A 59 -8.66 -0.26 -7.19
C HIS A 59 -9.59 -0.19 -5.97
N GLU A 60 -10.59 -1.07 -5.88
CA GLU A 60 -11.46 -1.14 -4.70
C GLU A 60 -10.71 -1.51 -3.41
N GLN A 61 -9.70 -2.37 -3.50
CA GLN A 61 -8.86 -2.72 -2.36
C GLN A 61 -8.06 -1.51 -1.86
N TRP A 62 -7.53 -0.70 -2.77
CA TRP A 62 -6.82 0.52 -2.43
C TRP A 62 -7.73 1.51 -1.68
N GLU A 63 -8.90 1.85 -2.23
CA GLU A 63 -9.82 2.82 -1.61
C GLU A 63 -10.19 2.45 -0.16
N ARG A 64 -10.43 1.14 0.09
CA ARG A 64 -10.74 0.64 1.43
C ARG A 64 -9.58 0.80 2.41
N ASN A 65 -8.35 0.54 1.95
CA ASN A 65 -7.17 0.56 2.82
C ASN A 65 -6.60 1.97 3.00
N GLU A 66 -6.64 2.82 1.98
CA GLU A 66 -6.19 4.21 2.04
C GLU A 66 -6.85 4.98 3.19
N THR A 67 -8.17 4.83 3.35
CA THR A 67 -8.94 5.46 4.43
C THR A 67 -8.41 5.10 5.84
N VAL A 68 -7.79 3.94 5.98
CA VAL A 68 -7.17 3.50 7.24
C VAL A 68 -5.72 3.97 7.32
N MET A 69 -4.96 3.87 6.22
CA MET A 69 -3.55 4.26 6.15
C MET A 69 -3.33 5.76 6.37
N THR A 70 -4.24 6.63 5.91
CA THR A 70 -4.20 8.09 6.14
C THR A 70 -4.13 8.50 7.61
N ARG A 71 -4.42 7.60 8.55
CA ARG A 71 -4.33 7.88 10.00
C ARG A 71 -2.91 7.82 10.54
N TYR A 72 -1.99 7.16 9.83
CA TYR A 72 -0.63 6.92 10.32
C TYR A 72 0.46 7.00 9.25
N ILE A 73 0.10 7.09 7.96
CA ILE A 73 1.03 7.34 6.85
C ILE A 73 0.87 8.80 6.37
N HIS A 74 1.96 9.38 5.87
CA HIS A 74 1.94 10.72 5.30
C HIS A 74 1.03 10.80 4.07
N HIS A 75 0.16 11.82 4.02
CA HIS A 75 -0.80 12.00 2.94
C HIS A 75 -0.15 12.08 1.56
N ASP A 76 0.96 12.80 1.42
CA ASP A 76 1.63 13.02 0.12
C ASP A 76 2.05 11.71 -0.58
N GLU A 77 2.45 10.70 0.20
CA GLU A 77 2.82 9.37 -0.33
C GLU A 77 1.59 8.60 -0.81
N LEU A 78 0.51 8.64 -0.03
CA LEU A 78 -0.75 8.00 -0.39
C LEU A 78 -1.39 8.69 -1.60
N ASP A 79 -1.41 10.03 -1.64
CA ASP A 79 -1.96 10.81 -2.75
C ASP A 79 -1.26 10.48 -4.08
N THR A 80 0.06 10.29 -4.04
CA THR A 80 0.83 9.87 -5.20
C THR A 80 0.38 8.50 -5.72
N ILE A 81 0.18 7.53 -4.82
CA ILE A 81 -0.32 6.21 -5.19
C ILE A 81 -1.75 6.31 -5.70
N THR A 82 -2.64 7.00 -4.98
CA THR A 82 -4.05 7.22 -5.35
C THR A 82 -4.18 7.79 -6.76
N GLY A 83 -3.33 8.76 -7.13
CA GLY A 83 -3.31 9.32 -8.48
C GLY A 83 -3.00 8.29 -9.58
N ILE A 84 -2.12 7.32 -9.30
CA ILE A 84 -1.79 6.23 -10.24
C ILE A 84 -2.93 5.20 -10.26
N VAL A 85 -3.43 4.79 -9.09
CA VAL A 85 -4.52 3.82 -8.94
C VAL A 85 -5.80 4.28 -9.66
N ALA A 86 -6.09 5.59 -9.64
CA ALA A 86 -7.24 6.17 -10.35
C ALA A 86 -7.16 6.03 -11.87
N ARG A 87 -5.96 5.94 -12.44
CA ARG A 87 -5.74 5.81 -13.89
C ARG A 87 -5.68 4.36 -14.37
N LEU A 88 -5.31 3.40 -13.49
CA LEU A 88 -5.12 2.00 -13.85
C LEU A 88 -6.31 1.37 -14.60
N PRO A 89 -7.59 1.54 -14.20
CA PRO A 89 -8.70 0.93 -14.91
C PRO A 89 -8.82 1.39 -16.37
N MET A 90 -8.51 2.67 -16.64
CA MET A 90 -8.52 3.19 -18.01
C MET A 90 -7.32 2.69 -18.81
N LEU A 91 -6.14 2.57 -18.19
CA LEU A 91 -4.96 1.95 -18.82
C LEU A 91 -5.21 0.48 -19.16
N ALA A 92 -5.83 -0.28 -18.26
CA ALA A 92 -6.15 -1.69 -18.51
C ALA A 92 -7.16 -1.89 -19.65
N LYS A 93 -8.08 -0.93 -19.84
CA LYS A 93 -9.16 -1.03 -20.83
C LYS A 93 -8.79 -0.47 -22.20
N TYR A 94 -7.99 0.59 -22.23
CA TYR A 94 -7.75 1.40 -23.42
C TYR A 94 -6.28 1.79 -23.62
N GLY A 95 -5.44 1.62 -22.61
CA GLY A 95 -4.04 2.01 -22.65
C GLY A 95 -3.18 1.07 -23.48
N GLU A 96 -1.96 1.52 -23.76
CA GLU A 96 -0.94 0.64 -24.31
C GLU A 96 -0.41 -0.29 -23.21
N THR A 97 -0.20 -1.57 -23.56
CA THR A 97 0.30 -2.58 -22.62
C THR A 97 1.59 -2.16 -21.92
N ALA A 98 2.48 -1.46 -22.62
CA ALA A 98 3.74 -0.97 -22.06
C ALA A 98 3.53 0.11 -20.99
N GLU A 99 2.64 1.08 -21.21
CA GLU A 99 2.31 2.11 -20.22
C GLU A 99 1.61 1.51 -19.00
N TYR A 100 0.66 0.60 -19.25
CA TYR A 100 -0.05 -0.11 -18.19
C TYR A 100 0.91 -0.93 -17.30
N ALA A 101 1.79 -1.72 -17.91
CA ALA A 101 2.81 -2.49 -17.19
C ALA A 101 3.75 -1.59 -16.38
N ALA A 102 4.16 -0.45 -16.95
CA ALA A 102 5.03 0.51 -16.28
C ALA A 102 4.39 1.11 -15.02
N GLU A 103 3.10 1.49 -15.08
CA GLU A 103 2.39 2.03 -13.91
C GLU A 103 2.14 0.95 -12.84
N VAL A 104 1.87 -0.31 -13.24
CA VAL A 104 1.80 -1.44 -12.29
C VAL A 104 3.13 -1.65 -11.57
N ALA A 105 4.25 -1.66 -12.31
CA ALA A 105 5.59 -1.78 -11.72
C ALA A 105 5.93 -0.60 -10.79
N ARG A 106 5.54 0.62 -11.18
CA ARG A 106 5.72 1.82 -10.37
C ARG A 106 4.95 1.74 -9.07
N LEU A 107 3.70 1.27 -9.09
CA LEU A 107 2.89 1.06 -7.89
C LEU A 107 3.53 0.08 -6.92
N ARG A 108 4.03 -1.06 -7.42
CA ARG A 108 4.74 -2.05 -6.60
C ARG A 108 5.94 -1.42 -5.89
N HIS A 109 6.71 -0.62 -6.62
CA HIS A 109 7.86 0.09 -6.04
C HIS A 109 7.44 1.08 -4.94
N LEU A 110 6.41 1.90 -5.17
CA LEU A 110 5.93 2.87 -4.18
C LEU A 110 5.37 2.19 -2.92
N ILE A 111 4.63 1.10 -3.07
CA ILE A 111 4.07 0.35 -1.94
C ILE A 111 5.19 -0.34 -1.13
N SER A 112 6.19 -0.91 -1.81
CA SER A 112 7.39 -1.43 -1.14
C SER A 112 8.14 -0.31 -0.42
N HIS A 113 8.25 0.87 -1.03
CA HIS A 113 8.95 2.00 -0.42
C HIS A 113 8.28 2.46 0.89
N ILE A 114 6.95 2.64 0.90
CA ILE A 114 6.21 3.01 2.13
C ILE A 114 6.41 1.93 3.20
N ARG A 115 6.28 0.65 2.81
CA ARG A 115 6.50 -0.47 3.73
C ARG A 115 7.90 -0.40 4.35
N ASP A 116 8.91 -0.26 3.51
CA ASP A 116 10.31 -0.32 3.93
C ASP A 116 10.68 0.88 4.79
N ALA A 117 10.13 2.07 4.51
CA ALA A 117 10.35 3.29 5.30
C ALA A 117 9.79 3.20 6.73
N GLU A 118 8.66 2.52 6.91
CA GLU A 118 7.97 2.41 8.21
C GLU A 118 8.50 1.28 9.11
N ILE A 119 9.32 0.36 8.58
CA ILE A 119 9.95 -0.66 9.41
C ILE A 119 11.02 0.03 10.30
N PRO A 120 11.02 -0.19 11.62
CA PRO A 120 11.97 0.44 12.54
C PRO A 120 13.37 -0.20 12.44
N THR A 121 14.03 -0.03 11.30
CA THR A 121 15.42 -0.40 11.08
C THR A 121 16.36 0.75 11.48
N LEU A 122 17.64 0.45 11.75
CA LEU A 122 18.61 1.49 12.11
C LEU A 122 18.68 2.64 11.06
N PRO A 123 18.72 2.36 9.74
CA PRO A 123 18.73 3.41 8.72
C PRO A 123 17.45 4.26 8.61
N ASN A 124 16.31 3.75 9.10
CA ASN A 124 15.05 4.51 9.07
C ASN A 124 14.86 5.39 10.30
N ILE A 125 15.59 5.10 11.38
CA ILE A 125 15.52 5.84 12.65
C ILE A 125 16.65 6.90 12.73
N PHE A 126 17.77 6.68 12.06
CA PHE A 126 18.98 7.52 12.09
C PHE A 126 19.48 7.84 10.68
#